data_AF-A0A4Y7RRX8-F1
#
_entry.id   AF-A0A4Y7RRX8-F1
#
_cell.length_a   1.000
_cell.length_b   1.000
_cell.length_c   1.000
_cell.angle_alpha   90.00
_cell.angle_beta   90.00
_cell.angle_gamma   90.00
#
_symmetry.space_group_name_H-M   'P 1'
#
loop_
_entity.id
_entity.type
_entity.pdbx_description
1 polymer ?
#
loop_
_entity_poly.entity_id
_entity_poly.type
_entity_poly.pdbx_seq_one_letter_code
_entity_poly.pdbx_strand_id
1 'polypeptide(L)' 'MLPRQKARLQEQLLLWGYPPHIVENMEVWSLLSHYNYELKKREQQMLAEQDSEYETTTLETEVEKPKQQYKGVKVPYRW' A
#
# COMPACT_ATOMS: atom_id res chain seq x y z
N MET A 1 9.10 -25.66 -17.04
CA MET A 1 9.84 -25.08 -15.90
C MET A 1 10.63 -26.21 -15.22
N LEU A 2 11.88 -25.97 -14.85
CA LEU A 2 12.68 -27.02 -14.19
C LEU A 2 12.15 -27.27 -12.77
N PRO A 3 12.19 -28.51 -12.24
CA PRO A 3 11.70 -28.82 -10.89
C PRO A 3 12.32 -27.95 -9.79
N ARG A 4 13.62 -27.65 -9.92
CA ARG A 4 14.34 -26.76 -9.00
C ARG A 4 13.83 -25.32 -9.01
N GLN A 5 13.36 -24.84 -10.16
CA GLN A 5 12.74 -23.50 -10.27
C GLN A 5 11.36 -23.49 -9.62
N LYS A 6 10.60 -24.60 -9.73
CA LYS A 6 9.30 -24.75 -9.05
C LYS A 6 9.44 -24.63 -7.54
N ALA A 7 10.36 -25.40 -6.96
CA ALA A 7 10.58 -25.40 -5.51
C ALA A 7 10.95 -24.01 -5.00
N ARG A 8 11.85 -23.30 -5.71
CA ARG A 8 12.23 -21.92 -5.36
C ARG A 8 11.05 -20.95 -5.35
N LEU A 9 10.18 -21.01 -6.37
CA LEU A 9 9.00 -20.15 -6.42
C LEU A 9 8.01 -20.48 -5.30
N GLN A 10 7.83 -21.77 -5.01
CA GLN A 10 6.98 -22.21 -3.90
C GLN A 10 7.53 -21.69 -2.56
N GLU A 11 8.82 -21.84 -2.29
CA GLU A 11 9.48 -21.30 -1.09
C GLU A 11 9.30 -19.78 -0.97
N GLN A 12 9.46 -19.03 -2.06
CA GLN A 12 9.25 -17.57 -2.03
C GLN A 12 7.81 -17.19 -1.74
N LEU A 13 6.82 -17.88 -2.32
CA LEU A 13 5.41 -17.63 -2.03
C LEU A 13 5.08 -17.94 -0.57
N LEU A 14 5.64 -19.02 -0.01
CA LEU A 14 5.51 -19.33 1.42
C LEU A 14 6.07 -18.22 2.31
N LEU A 15 7.25 -17.69 1.97
CA LEU A 15 7.86 -16.56 2.68
C LEU A 15 7.02 -15.28 2.61
N TRP A 16 6.23 -15.12 1.54
CA TRP A 16 5.28 -14.01 1.39
C TRP A 16 3.95 -14.23 2.09
N GLY A 17 3.79 -15.36 2.80
CA GLY A 17 2.62 -15.67 3.61
C GLY A 17 1.53 -16.45 2.88
N TYR A 18 1.81 -17.00 1.69
CA TYR A 18 0.86 -17.88 1.02
C TYR A 18 0.73 -19.22 1.78
N PRO A 19 -0.48 -19.78 1.93
CA PRO A 19 -0.66 -21.03 2.65
C PRO A 19 0.00 -22.23 1.93
N PRO A 20 0.67 -23.14 2.66
CA PRO A 20 1.43 -24.22 2.04
C PRO A 20 0.57 -25.21 1.26
N HIS A 21 -0.59 -25.57 1.80
CA HIS A 21 -1.54 -26.47 1.12
C HIS A 21 -2.04 -25.92 -0.22
N ILE A 22 -2.02 -24.61 -0.41
CA ILE A 22 -2.40 -23.98 -1.68
C ILE A 22 -1.20 -24.01 -2.63
N VAL A 23 -0.03 -23.58 -2.16
CA VAL A 23 1.20 -23.47 -2.96
C VAL A 23 1.68 -24.84 -3.49
N GLU A 24 1.50 -25.91 -2.73
CA GLU A 24 1.87 -27.28 -3.13
C GLU A 24 1.00 -27.80 -4.29
N ASN A 25 -0.31 -27.48 -4.26
CA ASN A 25 -1.30 -27.95 -5.23
C ASN A 25 -1.49 -27.01 -6.43
N MET A 26 -0.86 -25.84 -6.41
CA MET A 26 -0.97 -24.88 -7.51
C MET A 26 -0.32 -25.38 -8.80
N GLU A 27 -1.00 -25.09 -9.91
CA GLU A 27 -0.44 -25.24 -11.24
C GLU A 27 0.73 -24.28 -11.46
N VAL A 28 1.63 -24.66 -12.39
CA VAL A 28 2.84 -23.88 -12.68
C VAL A 28 2.51 -22.45 -13.14
N TRP A 29 1.48 -22.28 -13.96
CA TRP A 29 1.06 -20.96 -14.44
C TRP A 29 0.52 -20.09 -13.32
N SER A 30 -0.23 -20.66 -12.37
CA SER A 30 -0.72 -19.96 -11.19
C SER A 30 0.43 -19.56 -10.26
N LEU A 31 1.41 -20.44 -10.03
CA LEU A 31 2.62 -20.10 -9.26
C LEU A 31 3.35 -18.90 -9.87
N LEU A 32 3.52 -18.91 -11.19
CA LEU A 32 4.18 -17.82 -11.91
C LEU A 32 3.37 -16.52 -11.87
N SER A 33 2.05 -16.58 -12.02
CA SER A 33 1.20 -15.39 -11.99
C SER A 33 1.18 -14.73 -10.62
N HIS A 34 1.03 -15.52 -9.54
CA HIS A 34 1.12 -15.02 -8.17
C HIS A 34 2.49 -14.45 -7.86
N TYR A 35 3.55 -15.14 -8.29
CA TYR A 35 4.91 -14.64 -8.10
C TYR A 35 5.13 -13.28 -8.76
N ASN A 36 4.73 -13.15 -10.03
CA ASN A 36 4.87 -11.90 -10.78
C ASN A 36 3.98 -10.77 -10.22
N TYR A 37 2.79 -11.11 -9.72
CA TYR A 37 1.90 -10.15 -9.08
C TYR A 37 2.54 -9.56 -7.82
N GLU A 38 3.10 -10.39 -6.95
CA GLU A 38 3.77 -9.95 -5.72
C GLU A 38 5.05 -9.15 -6.00
N LEU A 39 5.77 -9.46 -7.08
CA LEU A 39 6.89 -8.63 -7.53
C LEU A 39 6.42 -7.23 -7.92
N LYS A 40 5.42 -7.13 -8.81
CA LYS A 40 4.88 -5.84 -9.26
C LYS A 40 4.33 -5.02 -8.10
N LYS A 41 3.64 -5.67 -7.16
CA LYS A 41 3.10 -5.02 -5.97
C LYS A 41 4.20 -4.34 -5.14
N ARG A 42 5.36 -5.00 -4.98
CA ARG A 42 6.49 -4.42 -4.26
C ARG A 42 7.20 -3.31 -5.04
N GLU A 43 7.36 -3.47 -6.34
CA GLU A 43 7.88 -2.42 -7.20
C GLU A 43 7.02 -1.16 -7.11
N GLN A 44 5.69 -1.33 -7.15
CA GLN A 44 4.74 -0.23 -6.97
C GLN A 44 4.81 0.40 -5.57
N GLN A 45 4.99 -0.40 -4.52
CA GLN A 45 5.16 0.13 -3.16
C GLN A 45 6.42 0.99 -3.04
N MET A 46 7.55 0.56 -3.58
CA MET A 46 8.77 1.37 -3.55
C MET A 46 8.64 2.67 -4.37
N LEU A 47 7.98 2.61 -5.53
CA LEU A 47 7.71 3.82 -6.31
C LEU A 47 6.78 4.78 -5.56
N ALA A 48 5.72 4.27 -4.92
CA ALA A 48 4.82 5.08 -4.13
C ALA A 48 5.49 5.70 -2.89
N GLU A 49 6.39 4.96 -2.23
CA GLU A 49 7.21 5.50 -1.13
C GLU A 49 8.13 6.62 -1.63
N GLN A 50 8.78 6.44 -2.79
CA GLN A 50 9.59 7.49 -3.42
C GLN A 50 8.75 8.73 -3.74
N ASP A 51 7.59 8.56 -4.37
CA ASP A 51 6.68 9.68 -4.69
C ASP A 51 6.22 10.42 -3.42
N SER A 52 5.99 9.70 -2.31
CA SER A 52 5.60 10.29 -1.03
C SER A 52 6.70 11.13 -0.36
N GLU A 53 7.98 10.78 -0.53
CA GLU A 53 9.10 11.59 -0.03
C GLU A 53 9.16 12.96 -0.75
N TYR A 54 8.84 13.01 -2.05
CA TYR A 54 8.77 14.28 -2.78
C TYR A 54 7.53 15.12 -2.43
N GLU A 55 6.39 14.50 -2.09
CA GLU A 55 5.19 15.22 -1.65
C GLU A 55 5.34 15.85 -0.24
N THR A 56 6.13 15.23 0.64
CA THR A 56 6.40 15.83 1.97
C THR A 56 7.33 17.05 1.91
N THR A 57 8.13 17.20 0.85
CA THR A 57 9.02 18.36 0.70
C THR A 57 8.29 19.61 0.20
N THR A 58 7.14 19.48 -0.48
CA THR A 58 6.33 20.61 -0.96
C THR A 58 5.25 21.05 0.04
N LEU A 59 4.93 20.25 1.05
CA LEU A 59 3.92 20.57 2.08
C LEU A 59 4.47 21.19 3.36
N GLU A 60 5.75 21.57 3.42
CA GLU A 60 6.29 22.40 4.51
C GLU A 60 6.06 23.91 4.28
N THR A 61 5.52 24.31 3.12
CA THR A 61 5.11 25.68 2.85
C THR A 61 3.58 25.74 2.87
N GLU A 62 3.02 26.51 3.81
CA GLU A 62 1.59 26.85 3.94
C GLU A 62 0.68 25.87 4.72
N VAL A 63 1.00 25.61 6.00
CA VAL A 63 -0.08 25.37 6.98
C VAL A 63 -0.73 26.72 7.32
N GLU A 64 -1.62 27.18 6.43
CA GLU A 64 -2.55 28.28 6.73
C GLU A 64 -3.39 27.91 7.95
N LYS A 65 -3.26 28.73 9.00
CA LYS A 65 -4.06 28.64 10.23
C LYS A 65 -5.56 28.60 9.88
N PRO A 66 -6.37 27.74 10.52
CA PRO A 66 -7.82 27.73 10.27
C PRO A 66 -8.42 29.07 10.70
N LYS A 67 -8.98 29.84 9.75
CA LYS A 67 -9.81 31.02 10.06
C LYS A 67 -11.07 30.55 10.79
N GLN A 68 -11.09 30.74 12.11
CA GLN A 68 -12.28 30.59 12.93
C GLN A 68 -13.37 31.53 12.43
N GLN A 69 -14.48 30.96 11.95
CA GLN A 69 -15.66 31.70 11.54
C GLN A 69 -16.43 32.13 12.80
N TYR A 70 -16.46 33.44 13.06
CA TYR A 70 -17.22 34.03 14.18
C TYR A 70 -18.72 33.91 13.89
N LYS A 71 -19.42 33.00 14.60
CA LYS A 71 -20.89 32.96 14.62
C LYS A 71 -21.38 33.86 15.74
N GLY A 72 -21.64 35.13 15.42
CA GLY A 72 -22.33 36.05 16.31
C GLY A 72 -23.77 35.55 16.57
N VAL A 73 -24.05 35.12 17.80
CA VAL A 73 -25.42 34.85 18.24
C VAL A 73 -25.91 36.04 19.07
N LYS A 74 -27.00 36.63 18.58
CA LYS A 74 -27.71 37.79 19.10
C LYS A 74 -28.38 37.41 20.42
N VAL A 75 -28.02 38.04 21.54
CA VAL A 75 -28.69 37.88 22.83
C VAL A 75 -30.00 38.68 22.79
N PRO A 76 -31.19 38.09 23.04
CA PRO A 76 -32.38 38.88 23.28
C PRO A 76 -32.40 39.37 24.73
N TYR A 77 -32.30 40.68 24.92
CA TYR A 77 -32.59 41.32 26.20
C TYR A 77 -34.06 41.09 26.58
N ARG A 78 -34.32 40.77 27.86
CA ARG A 78 -35.65 40.90 28.47
C ARG A 78 -35.54 41.72 29.75
N TRP A 79 -36.56 42.54 29.92
CA TRP A 79 -36.72 43.70 30.81
C TRP A 79 -36.96 43.30 32.26
#